data_AF-A0A2N6NCI9-F1
#
_entry.id   AF-A0A2N6NCI9-F1
#
_cell.length_a   1.000
_cell.length_b   1.000
_cell.length_c   1.000
_cell.angle_alpha   90.00
_cell.angle_beta   90.00
_cell.angle_gamma   90.00
#
_symmetry.space_group_name_H-M   'P 1'
#
loop_
_entity.id
_entity.type
_entity.pdbx_description
1 polymer ?
#
loop_
_entity_poly.entity_id
_entity_poly.type
_entity_poly.pdbx_seq_one_letter_code
_entity_poly.pdbx_strand_id
1 'polypeptide(L)'
;MRNRKGDYDAHLIRRFAQPAQDMYTALRALNLELVRLPDIVSNPTIGLMRIKFWQESIDKTFAGQPPREPICILLHQALLFMDQFADASSKKSIKFWISRLIRTREKHMDNRPFTSLATLEDYAENTYSTMMYATLASLGLRSMDLDHLASHIGKACGIVAVLRGVPLLAAPHAPIKTPSGDVPPTRDPSLLLPLDIMAEEGVKEEEVFRQGPDAPGLQDAVFKVATRANDHLITAQEMLKRLRAGEDAGHEFEHEGEGAHVYEAEGESDRARDLHRGFRVLLEAAPATYFLERLEQANFDPFAVKPAGWRLPWRVWQALSKEQL
;
A
#
# COMPACT_ATOMS: atom_id res chain seq x y z
N MET A 1 -15.00 -6.24 11.93
CA MET A 1 -16.06 -5.76 11.00
C MET A 1 -15.69 -4.51 10.19
N ARG A 2 -14.84 -3.59 10.68
CA ARG A 2 -14.47 -2.33 9.99
C ARG A 2 -13.71 -2.50 8.65
N ASN A 3 -12.81 -3.49 8.55
CA ASN A 3 -12.01 -3.71 7.32
C ASN A 3 -12.83 -4.10 6.08
N ARG A 4 -13.96 -4.81 6.23
CA ARG A 4 -14.76 -5.30 5.08
C ARG A 4 -15.36 -4.17 4.22
N LYS A 5 -15.58 -2.99 4.79
CA LYS A 5 -16.10 -1.80 4.08
C LYS A 5 -15.00 -0.82 3.65
N GLY A 6 -13.83 -0.86 4.29
CA GLY A 6 -12.75 0.11 4.06
C GLY A 6 -11.65 -0.37 3.11
N ASP A 7 -11.46 -1.68 2.99
CA ASP A 7 -10.40 -2.30 2.18
C ASP A 7 -10.84 -3.72 1.77
N TYR A 8 -11.62 -3.80 0.68
CA TYR A 8 -12.18 -5.08 0.21
C TYR A 8 -11.08 -6.03 -0.29
N ASP A 9 -10.07 -5.48 -0.97
CA ASP A 9 -8.93 -6.22 -1.51
C ASP A 9 -8.18 -6.94 -0.38
N ALA A 10 -7.80 -6.21 0.67
CA ALA A 10 -7.15 -6.80 1.83
C ALA A 10 -8.04 -7.80 2.58
N HIS A 11 -9.36 -7.58 2.61
CA HIS A 11 -10.27 -8.55 3.22
C HIS A 11 -10.26 -9.91 2.50
N LEU A 12 -10.08 -9.92 1.18
CA LEU A 12 -9.92 -11.16 0.40
C LEU A 12 -8.57 -11.81 0.68
N ILE A 13 -7.48 -11.05 0.55
CA ILE A 13 -6.10 -11.54 0.71
C ILE A 13 -5.87 -12.09 2.13
N ARG A 14 -6.43 -11.43 3.16
CA ARG A 14 -6.33 -11.85 4.57
C ARG A 14 -6.62 -13.35 4.77
N ARG A 15 -7.55 -13.92 4.01
CA ARG A 15 -7.94 -15.34 4.13
C ARG A 15 -6.82 -16.29 3.73
N PHE A 16 -5.92 -15.82 2.88
CA PHE A 16 -4.79 -16.57 2.36
C PHE A 16 -3.47 -16.24 3.06
N ALA A 17 -3.42 -15.17 3.86
CA ALA A 17 -2.20 -14.71 4.54
C ALA A 17 -1.78 -15.55 5.77
N GLN A 18 -2.21 -16.81 5.92
CA GLN A 18 -1.76 -17.67 7.00
C GLN A 18 -0.28 -18.06 6.83
N PRO A 19 0.51 -18.16 7.92
CA PRO A 19 0.16 -17.88 9.32
C PRO A 19 0.24 -16.40 9.73
N ALA A 20 0.68 -15.50 8.84
CA ALA A 20 0.79 -14.05 9.10
C ALA A 20 -0.55 -13.28 9.10
N GLN A 21 -1.70 -13.95 9.26
CA GLN A 21 -3.01 -13.33 9.08
C GLN A 21 -3.21 -12.15 10.05
N ASP A 22 -2.79 -12.30 11.31
CA ASP A 22 -2.98 -11.27 12.33
C ASP A 22 -2.06 -10.07 12.11
N MET A 23 -0.79 -10.30 11.75
CA MET A 23 0.15 -9.25 11.36
C MET A 23 -0.42 -8.46 10.17
N TYR A 24 -0.77 -9.16 9.09
CA TYR A 24 -1.35 -8.56 7.90
C TYR A 24 -2.60 -7.73 8.23
N THR A 25 -3.50 -8.27 9.06
CA THR A 25 -4.73 -7.58 9.46
C THR A 25 -4.45 -6.32 10.27
N ALA A 26 -3.50 -6.38 11.20
CA ALA A 26 -3.11 -5.23 12.02
C ALA A 26 -2.49 -4.12 11.17
N LEU A 27 -1.58 -4.47 10.25
CA LEU A 27 -0.94 -3.53 9.33
C LEU A 27 -1.95 -2.84 8.41
N ARG A 28 -2.85 -3.60 7.78
CA ARG A 28 -3.89 -3.03 6.91
C ARG A 28 -4.87 -2.15 7.68
N ALA A 29 -5.23 -2.54 8.90
CA ALA A 29 -6.08 -1.71 9.76
C ALA A 29 -5.39 -0.41 10.18
N LEU A 30 -4.10 -0.47 10.55
CA LEU A 30 -3.30 0.72 10.87
C LEU A 30 -3.22 1.65 9.65
N ASN A 31 -2.92 1.11 8.47
CA ASN A 31 -2.88 1.88 7.24
C ASN A 31 -4.22 2.59 6.96
N LEU A 32 -5.35 1.92 7.16
CA LEU A 32 -6.67 2.54 7.02
C LEU A 32 -6.92 3.68 8.02
N GLU A 33 -6.50 3.53 9.28
CA GLU A 33 -6.63 4.61 10.26
C GLU A 33 -5.74 5.80 9.90
N LEU A 34 -4.51 5.56 9.41
CA LEU A 34 -3.57 6.60 9.00
C LEU A 34 -3.97 7.33 7.72
N VAL A 35 -4.38 6.59 6.67
CA VAL A 35 -4.84 7.13 5.37
C VAL A 35 -6.02 8.09 5.53
N ARG A 36 -6.88 7.85 6.54
CA ARG A 36 -8.08 8.66 6.78
C ARG A 36 -7.83 9.90 7.63
N LEU A 37 -6.66 10.03 8.27
CA LEU A 37 -6.36 11.19 9.10
C LEU A 37 -6.48 12.52 8.34
N PRO A 38 -5.98 12.62 7.09
CA PRO A 38 -6.17 13.79 6.24
C PRO A 38 -7.61 13.99 5.79
N ASP A 39 -8.57 13.13 6.12
CA ASP A 39 -9.98 13.37 5.82
C ASP A 39 -10.75 13.75 7.08
N ILE A 40 -10.47 13.06 8.20
CA ILE A 40 -11.26 13.18 9.44
C ILE A 40 -10.77 14.26 10.40
N VAL A 41 -9.60 14.86 10.16
CA VAL A 41 -9.03 15.88 11.06
C VAL A 41 -8.78 17.19 10.34
N SER A 42 -9.58 18.23 10.64
CA SER A 42 -9.43 19.56 10.03
C SER A 42 -8.41 20.45 10.75
N ASN A 43 -8.05 20.14 12.00
CA ASN A 43 -7.05 20.90 12.77
C ASN A 43 -5.68 20.17 12.73
N PRO A 44 -4.62 20.77 12.14
CA PRO A 44 -3.32 20.12 12.01
C PRO A 44 -2.72 19.62 13.33
N THR A 45 -2.91 20.35 14.43
CA THR A 45 -2.43 19.95 15.77
C THR A 45 -3.12 18.68 16.26
N ILE A 46 -4.44 18.55 16.06
CA ILE A 46 -5.17 17.32 16.40
C ILE A 46 -4.67 16.15 15.55
N GLY A 47 -4.29 16.42 14.30
CA GLY A 47 -3.74 15.43 13.39
C GLY A 47 -2.42 14.87 13.90
N LEU A 48 -1.49 15.77 14.26
CA LEU A 48 -0.21 15.40 14.85
C LEU A 48 -0.36 14.65 16.19
N MET A 49 -1.32 15.04 17.03
CA MET A 49 -1.64 14.31 18.26
C MET A 49 -2.07 12.86 17.98
N ARG A 50 -2.85 12.61 16.93
CA ARG A 50 -3.25 11.25 16.53
C ARG A 50 -2.10 10.43 15.97
N ILE A 51 -1.22 11.04 15.17
CA ILE A 51 0.01 10.36 14.72
C ILE A 51 0.87 9.96 15.92
N LYS A 52 1.12 10.90 16.83
CA LYS A 52 1.91 10.65 18.04
C LYS A 52 1.30 9.54 18.90
N PHE A 53 -0.03 9.54 19.06
CA PHE A 53 -0.74 8.45 19.72
C PHE A 53 -0.43 7.10 19.07
N TRP A 54 -0.46 6.99 17.74
CA TRP A 54 -0.13 5.75 17.05
C TRP A 54 1.35 5.36 17.22
N GLN A 55 2.28 6.29 17.12
CA GLN A 55 3.71 6.03 17.37
C GLN A 55 3.93 5.44 18.76
N GLU A 56 3.43 6.11 19.81
CA GLU A 56 3.55 5.65 21.20
C GLU A 56 2.83 4.31 21.45
N SER A 57 1.67 4.10 20.82
CA SER A 57 0.90 2.86 20.95
C SER A 57 1.63 1.67 20.34
N ILE A 58 2.26 1.86 19.18
CA ILE A 58 3.12 0.85 18.57
C ILE A 58 4.35 0.59 19.44
N ASP A 59 5.02 1.63 19.94
CA ASP A 59 6.16 1.46 20.84
C ASP A 59 5.82 0.63 22.08
N LYS A 60 4.72 0.94 22.75
CA LYS A 60 4.21 0.18 23.91
C LYS A 60 3.86 -1.27 23.53
N THR A 61 3.28 -1.48 22.35
CA THR A 61 2.96 -2.82 21.83
C THR A 61 4.22 -3.69 21.67
N PHE A 62 5.28 -3.14 21.09
CA PHE A 62 6.57 -3.82 20.95
C PHE A 62 7.31 -3.98 22.29
N ALA A 63 7.03 -3.13 23.28
CA ALA A 63 7.51 -3.27 24.65
C ALA A 63 6.71 -4.29 25.49
N GLY A 64 5.75 -5.01 24.89
CA GLY A 64 4.95 -6.01 25.58
C GLY A 64 3.80 -5.45 26.41
N GLN A 65 3.44 -4.18 26.22
CA GLN A 65 2.38 -3.49 26.96
C GLN A 65 1.37 -2.87 25.99
N PRO A 66 0.69 -3.67 25.14
CA PRO A 66 -0.22 -3.11 24.15
C PRO A 66 -1.36 -2.32 24.82
N PRO A 67 -1.65 -1.07 24.37
CA PRO A 67 -2.85 -0.38 24.81
C PRO A 67 -4.11 -1.14 24.39
N ARG A 68 -5.27 -0.79 24.97
CA ARG A 68 -6.57 -1.40 24.67
C ARG A 68 -7.16 -0.97 23.32
N GLU A 69 -6.30 -0.85 22.31
CA GLU A 69 -6.68 -0.62 20.93
C GLU A 69 -6.67 -1.95 20.15
N PRO A 70 -7.73 -2.29 19.40
CA PRO A 70 -7.81 -3.57 18.69
C PRO A 70 -6.63 -3.87 17.78
N ILE A 71 -6.08 -2.83 17.12
CA ILE A 71 -4.91 -2.94 16.24
C ILE A 71 -3.67 -3.35 17.06
N CYS A 72 -3.44 -2.71 18.21
CA CYS A 72 -2.32 -3.01 19.09
C CYS A 72 -2.42 -4.40 19.72
N ILE A 73 -3.62 -4.80 20.14
CA ILE A 73 -3.87 -6.14 20.70
C ILE A 73 -3.56 -7.21 19.65
N LEU A 74 -4.06 -7.04 18.42
CA LEU A 74 -3.84 -8.00 17.34
C LEU A 74 -2.38 -8.05 16.90
N LEU A 75 -1.73 -6.89 16.79
CA LEU A 75 -0.30 -6.82 16.51
C LEU A 75 0.52 -7.53 17.60
N HIS A 76 0.17 -7.32 18.88
CA HIS A 76 0.84 -8.02 19.97
C HIS A 76 0.67 -9.54 19.89
N GLN A 77 -0.53 -10.03 19.56
CA GLN A 77 -0.78 -11.46 19.35
C GLN A 77 0.10 -12.03 18.23
N ALA A 78 0.23 -11.32 17.11
CA ALA A 78 1.12 -11.71 16.04
C ALA A 78 2.59 -11.74 16.49
N LEU A 79 3.04 -10.76 17.27
CA LEU A 79 4.40 -10.71 17.83
C LEU A 79 4.68 -11.85 18.82
N LEU A 80 3.69 -12.27 19.61
CA LEU A 80 3.80 -13.42 20.51
C LEU A 80 3.83 -14.75 19.74
N PHE A 81 3.04 -14.87 18.68
CA PHE A 81 3.06 -16.05 17.82
C PHE A 81 4.45 -16.23 17.17
N MET A 82 5.07 -15.13 16.76
CA MET A 82 6.42 -15.12 16.20
C MET A 82 7.52 -15.60 17.16
N ASP A 83 7.36 -15.47 18.48
CA ASP A 83 8.36 -15.94 19.46
C ASP A 83 8.64 -17.45 19.36
N GLN A 84 7.78 -18.20 18.67
CA GLN A 84 7.93 -19.63 18.43
C GLN A 84 8.96 -19.97 17.35
N PHE A 85 9.28 -19.06 16.43
CA PHE A 85 10.11 -19.36 15.25
C PHE A 85 10.98 -18.21 14.73
N ALA A 86 10.74 -16.96 15.16
CA ALA A 86 11.50 -15.80 14.70
C ALA A 86 12.36 -15.22 15.83
N ASP A 87 13.53 -14.70 15.47
CA ASP A 87 14.47 -14.10 16.41
C ASP A 87 14.11 -12.63 16.75
N ALA A 88 14.94 -12.02 17.60
CA ALA A 88 14.79 -10.63 18.00
C ALA A 88 15.02 -9.62 16.85
N SER A 89 15.82 -9.95 15.83
CA SER A 89 16.06 -9.06 14.68
C SER A 89 14.82 -8.92 13.81
N SER A 90 14.02 -9.99 13.64
CA SER A 90 12.76 -9.92 12.90
C SER A 90 11.77 -8.96 13.54
N LYS A 91 11.64 -8.98 14.88
CA LYS A 91 10.80 -8.00 15.60
C LYS A 91 11.29 -6.56 15.46
N LYS A 92 12.61 -6.35 15.49
CA LYS A 92 13.21 -5.01 15.27
C LYS A 92 12.92 -4.51 13.84
N SER A 93 13.07 -5.37 12.84
CA SER A 93 12.77 -5.05 11.43
C SER A 93 11.30 -4.67 11.25
N ILE A 94 10.37 -5.47 11.77
CA ILE A 94 8.92 -5.14 11.72
C ILE A 94 8.63 -3.80 12.40
N LYS A 95 9.22 -3.54 13.58
CA LYS A 95 9.04 -2.25 14.27
C LYS A 95 9.53 -1.09 13.41
N PHE A 96 10.70 -1.24 12.78
CA PHE A 96 11.27 -0.24 11.88
C PHE A 96 10.31 0.08 10.73
N TRP A 97 9.82 -0.95 10.05
CA TRP A 97 8.87 -0.80 8.94
C TRP A 97 7.57 -0.10 9.37
N ILE A 98 6.96 -0.52 10.48
CA ILE A 98 5.74 0.13 10.98
C ILE A 98 6.00 1.60 11.34
N SER A 99 7.16 1.90 11.94
CA SER A 99 7.55 3.26 12.31
C SER A 99 7.76 4.14 11.08
N ARG A 100 8.38 3.58 10.02
CA ARG A 100 8.55 4.24 8.72
C ARG A 100 7.20 4.56 8.09
N LEU A 101 6.26 3.61 8.04
CA LEU A 101 4.90 3.84 7.54
C LEU A 101 4.23 5.03 8.25
N ILE A 102 4.28 5.07 9.59
CA ILE A 102 3.66 6.15 10.37
C ILE A 102 4.31 7.51 10.05
N ARG A 103 5.64 7.58 10.01
CA ARG A 103 6.38 8.81 9.67
C ARG A 103 6.11 9.29 8.25
N THR A 104 5.99 8.37 7.30
CA THR A 104 5.66 8.71 5.91
C THR A 104 4.26 9.29 5.80
N ARG A 105 3.29 8.70 6.52
CA ARG A 105 1.91 9.20 6.59
C ARG A 105 1.84 10.58 7.25
N GLU A 106 2.62 10.80 8.32
CA GLU A 106 2.76 12.12 8.97
C GLU A 106 3.20 13.21 7.98
N LYS A 107 4.22 12.94 7.17
CA LYS A 107 4.75 13.88 6.17
C LYS A 107 3.75 14.27 5.08
N HIS A 108 2.73 13.44 4.83
CA HIS A 108 1.73 13.64 3.77
C HIS A 108 0.33 13.95 4.34
N MET A 109 0.26 14.41 5.59
CA MET A 109 -1.01 14.70 6.26
C MET A 109 -1.79 15.88 5.68
N ASP A 110 -1.14 16.70 4.88
CA ASP A 110 -1.69 17.89 4.24
C ASP A 110 -2.21 17.62 2.81
N ASN A 111 -2.17 16.36 2.35
CA ASN A 111 -2.54 15.98 0.97
C ASN A 111 -1.80 16.83 -0.09
N ARG A 112 -0.56 17.22 0.18
CA ARG A 112 0.28 17.88 -0.83
C ARG A 112 0.46 16.97 -2.07
N PRO A 113 0.41 17.52 -3.30
CA PRO A 113 0.73 16.76 -4.50
C PRO A 113 2.18 16.25 -4.48
N PHE A 114 2.43 15.17 -5.22
CA PHE A 114 3.79 14.64 -5.41
C PHE A 114 4.54 15.48 -6.42
N THR A 115 5.79 15.85 -6.14
CA THR A 115 6.57 16.72 -7.05
C THR A 115 6.97 16.03 -8.34
N SER A 116 7.14 14.71 -8.30
CA SER A 116 7.47 13.89 -9.45
C SER A 116 6.95 12.46 -9.34
N LEU A 117 6.93 11.73 -10.45
CA LEU A 117 6.60 10.31 -10.46
C LEU A 117 7.49 9.50 -9.51
N ALA A 118 8.79 9.83 -9.46
CA ALA A 118 9.75 9.21 -8.53
C ALA A 118 9.35 9.45 -7.05
N THR A 119 8.88 10.65 -6.68
CA THR A 119 8.43 10.89 -5.30
C THR A 119 7.16 10.13 -4.93
N LEU A 120 6.30 9.84 -5.92
CA LEU A 120 5.14 8.95 -5.73
C LEU A 120 5.59 7.50 -5.54
N GLU A 121 6.60 7.03 -6.27
CA GLU A 121 7.21 5.71 -6.06
C GLU A 121 7.84 5.58 -4.68
N ASP A 122 8.61 6.59 -4.24
CA ASP A 122 9.20 6.65 -2.91
C ASP A 122 8.12 6.59 -1.83
N TYR A 123 7.03 7.31 -2.02
CA TYR A 123 5.89 7.26 -1.11
C TYR A 123 5.27 5.85 -1.07
N ALA A 124 5.08 5.22 -2.22
CA ALA A 124 4.52 3.87 -2.32
C ALA A 124 5.43 2.82 -1.67
N GLU A 125 6.75 2.95 -1.84
CA GLU A 125 7.78 2.14 -1.18
C GLU A 125 7.71 2.25 0.35
N ASN A 126 7.67 3.49 0.84
CA ASN A 126 7.63 3.80 2.26
C ASN A 126 6.24 3.62 2.90
N THR A 127 5.25 3.11 2.16
CA THR A 127 3.91 2.79 2.69
C THR A 127 3.49 1.35 2.40
N TYR A 128 3.27 1.00 1.13
CA TYR A 128 2.74 -0.32 0.74
C TYR A 128 3.83 -1.39 0.74
N SER A 129 5.03 -1.14 0.19
CA SER A 129 6.13 -2.11 0.24
C SER A 129 6.56 -2.39 1.68
N THR A 130 6.68 -1.33 2.48
CA THR A 130 6.97 -1.42 3.93
C THR A 130 6.00 -2.33 4.70
N MET A 131 4.70 -2.34 4.36
CA MET A 131 3.75 -3.29 4.96
C MET A 131 4.00 -4.73 4.50
N MET A 132 4.39 -4.93 3.23
CA MET A 132 4.75 -6.25 2.72
C MET A 132 6.02 -6.77 3.39
N TYR A 133 7.07 -5.96 3.55
CA TYR A 133 8.28 -6.32 4.30
C TYR A 133 7.97 -6.73 5.74
N ALA A 134 7.15 -5.95 6.45
CA ALA A 134 6.72 -6.28 7.80
C ALA A 134 5.94 -7.61 7.85
N THR A 135 5.13 -7.90 6.82
CA THR A 135 4.38 -9.16 6.73
C THR A 135 5.32 -10.34 6.43
N LEU A 136 6.27 -10.20 5.52
CA LEU A 136 7.28 -11.22 5.20
C LEU A 136 8.18 -11.51 6.42
N ALA A 137 8.67 -10.47 7.10
CA ALA A 137 9.45 -10.61 8.33
C ALA A 137 8.67 -11.33 9.43
N SER A 138 7.33 -11.19 9.46
CA SER A 138 6.49 -11.91 10.42
C SER A 138 6.37 -13.41 10.17
N LEU A 139 6.71 -13.85 8.95
CA LEU A 139 6.86 -15.26 8.59
C LEU A 139 8.27 -15.79 8.91
N GLY A 140 9.16 -14.95 9.44
CA GLY A 140 10.56 -15.28 9.65
C GLY A 140 11.35 -15.45 8.34
N LEU A 141 10.88 -14.85 7.25
CA LEU A 141 11.55 -14.87 5.95
C LEU A 141 12.54 -13.70 5.85
N ARG A 142 13.74 -13.97 5.33
CA ARG A 142 14.84 -13.00 5.15
C ARG A 142 15.49 -13.16 3.79
N SER A 143 14.66 -13.07 2.75
CA SER A 143 15.10 -13.30 1.39
C SER A 143 15.12 -12.01 0.60
N MET A 144 16.28 -11.68 0.04
CA MET A 144 16.48 -10.50 -0.82
C MET A 144 15.55 -10.55 -2.03
N ASP A 145 15.32 -11.74 -2.58
CA ASP A 145 14.41 -11.94 -3.70
C ASP A 145 12.97 -11.57 -3.36
N LEU A 146 12.50 -11.99 -2.17
CA LEU A 146 11.16 -11.64 -1.69
C LEU A 146 11.02 -10.16 -1.40
N ASP A 147 12.08 -9.52 -0.87
CA ASP A 147 12.08 -8.09 -0.62
C ASP A 147 12.05 -7.29 -1.93
N HIS A 148 12.79 -7.69 -2.97
CA HIS A 148 12.68 -7.05 -4.28
C HIS A 148 11.29 -7.23 -4.92
N LEU A 149 10.73 -8.44 -4.86
CA LEU A 149 9.35 -8.70 -5.32
C LEU A 149 8.34 -7.83 -4.56
N ALA A 150 8.49 -7.74 -3.23
CA ALA A 150 7.64 -6.92 -2.39
C ALA A 150 7.80 -5.41 -2.64
N SER A 151 9.00 -4.93 -2.99
CA SER A 151 9.24 -3.54 -3.39
C SER A 151 8.42 -3.19 -4.63
N HIS A 152 8.55 -3.98 -5.69
CA HIS A 152 7.85 -3.72 -6.95
C HIS A 152 6.33 -3.81 -6.79
N ILE A 153 5.83 -4.88 -6.15
CA ILE A 153 4.39 -5.04 -5.93
C ILE A 153 3.85 -3.94 -5.01
N GLY A 154 4.59 -3.59 -3.95
CA GLY A 154 4.22 -2.54 -3.02
C GLY A 154 4.14 -1.17 -3.68
N LYS A 155 5.15 -0.82 -4.51
CA LYS A 155 5.13 0.42 -5.31
C LYS A 155 3.92 0.46 -6.24
N ALA A 156 3.67 -0.61 -6.99
CA ALA A 156 2.49 -0.71 -7.85
C ALA A 156 1.18 -0.52 -7.06
N CYS A 157 1.05 -1.18 -5.89
CA CYS A 157 -0.13 -1.06 -5.04
C CYS A 157 -0.33 0.37 -4.51
N GLY A 158 0.75 1.06 -4.14
CA GLY A 158 0.68 2.45 -3.66
C GLY A 158 0.28 3.43 -4.77
N ILE A 159 0.85 3.29 -5.96
CA ILE A 159 0.45 4.09 -7.13
C ILE A 159 -1.02 3.82 -7.47
N VAL A 160 -1.45 2.56 -7.51
CA VAL A 160 -2.86 2.18 -7.73
C VAL A 160 -3.78 2.79 -6.67
N ALA A 161 -3.36 2.86 -5.41
CA ALA A 161 -4.15 3.49 -4.36
C ALA A 161 -4.34 5.00 -4.59
N VAL A 162 -3.31 5.69 -5.08
CA VAL A 162 -3.39 7.10 -5.46
C VAL A 162 -4.35 7.30 -6.65
N LEU A 163 -4.23 6.48 -7.69
CA LEU A 163 -5.14 6.51 -8.85
C LEU A 163 -6.60 6.26 -8.45
N ARG A 164 -6.85 5.27 -7.58
CA ARG A 164 -8.18 5.01 -7.00
C ARG A 164 -8.72 6.17 -6.17
N GLY A 165 -7.84 6.97 -5.58
CA GLY A 165 -8.16 8.12 -4.75
C GLY A 165 -8.59 9.35 -5.54
N VAL A 166 -8.21 9.48 -6.82
CA VAL A 166 -8.51 10.65 -7.68
C VAL A 166 -9.98 11.09 -7.61
N PRO A 167 -10.97 10.23 -7.92
CA PRO A 167 -12.37 10.66 -7.90
C PRO A 167 -12.89 10.98 -6.50
N LEU A 168 -12.27 10.42 -5.44
CA LEU A 168 -12.68 10.66 -4.05
C LEU A 168 -12.15 11.98 -3.51
N LEU A 169 -10.92 12.33 -3.88
CA LEU A 169 -10.22 13.53 -3.38
C LEU A 169 -10.51 14.76 -4.24
N ALA A 170 -10.75 14.60 -5.54
CA ALA A 170 -11.10 15.70 -6.44
C ALA A 170 -12.58 16.10 -6.33
N ALA A 171 -13.45 15.23 -5.81
CA ALA A 171 -14.88 15.52 -5.72
C ALA A 171 -15.16 16.65 -4.69
N PRO A 172 -15.99 17.63 -5.05
CA PRO A 172 -16.39 18.68 -4.10
C PRO A 172 -17.16 18.06 -2.93
N HIS A 173 -16.71 18.34 -1.71
CA HIS A 173 -17.39 17.87 -0.51
C HIS A 173 -18.76 18.55 -0.36
N ALA A 174 -19.81 17.75 -0.14
CA ALA A 174 -21.13 18.29 0.13
C ALA A 174 -21.13 19.12 1.45
N PRO A 175 -21.92 20.21 1.53
CA PRO A 175 -22.11 20.93 2.78
C PRO A 175 -22.58 19.99 3.89
N ILE A 176 -22.04 20.17 5.09
CA ILE A 176 -22.47 19.40 6.25
C ILE A 176 -23.80 19.99 6.71
N LYS A 177 -24.89 19.24 6.51
CA LYS A 177 -26.21 19.62 7.01
C LYS A 177 -26.22 19.53 8.53
N THR A 178 -26.30 20.66 9.21
CA THR A 178 -26.49 20.71 10.67
C THR A 178 -27.89 21.23 11.01
N PRO A 179 -28.42 20.97 12.22
CA PRO A 179 -29.68 21.56 12.67
C PRO A 179 -29.70 23.10 12.61
N SER A 180 -28.53 23.73 12.62
CA SER A 180 -28.35 25.18 12.57
C SER A 180 -28.12 25.74 11.16
N GLY A 181 -28.18 24.89 10.12
CA GLY A 181 -27.94 25.26 8.71
C GLY A 181 -26.83 24.45 8.06
N ASP A 182 -26.58 24.71 6.78
CA ASP A 182 -25.50 24.09 6.03
C ASP A 182 -24.17 24.72 6.43
N VAL A 183 -23.24 23.90 6.91
CA VAL A 183 -21.87 24.32 7.20
C VAL A 183 -21.03 24.02 5.95
N PRO A 184 -20.24 25.00 5.45
CA PRO A 184 -19.37 24.76 4.31
C PRO A 184 -18.44 23.58 4.59
N PRO A 185 -18.10 22.79 3.55
CA PRO A 185 -17.18 21.68 3.71
C PRO A 185 -15.88 22.17 4.34
N THR A 186 -15.36 21.40 5.29
CA THR A 186 -14.19 21.81 6.08
C THR A 186 -12.86 21.58 5.36
N ARG A 187 -12.89 21.18 4.08
CA ARG A 187 -11.71 20.81 3.31
C ARG A 187 -11.85 21.16 1.83
N ASP A 188 -10.71 21.57 1.28
CA ASP A 188 -10.52 21.80 -0.13
C ASP A 188 -10.25 20.47 -0.85
N PRO A 189 -10.71 20.32 -2.11
CA PRO A 189 -10.39 19.15 -2.92
C PRO A 189 -8.87 19.04 -3.13
N SER A 190 -8.39 17.83 -3.41
CA SER A 190 -6.97 17.56 -3.62
C SER A 190 -6.77 16.66 -4.82
N LEU A 191 -5.69 16.88 -5.58
CA LEU A 191 -5.27 16.02 -6.67
C LEU A 191 -3.85 15.52 -6.39
N LEU A 192 -3.72 14.23 -6.10
CA LEU A 192 -2.43 13.62 -5.73
C LEU A 192 -1.69 13.02 -6.93
N LEU A 193 -1.91 13.52 -8.14
CA LEU A 193 -1.11 13.12 -9.29
C LEU A 193 0.26 13.80 -9.24
N PRO A 194 1.31 13.20 -9.82
CA PRO A 194 2.62 13.84 -9.92
C PRO A 194 2.59 15.14 -10.72
N LEU A 195 3.19 16.20 -10.18
CA LEU A 195 3.19 17.53 -10.78
C LEU A 195 3.95 17.59 -12.12
N ASP A 196 5.01 16.80 -12.27
CA ASP A 196 5.76 16.67 -13.53
C ASP A 196 4.88 16.08 -14.65
N ILE A 197 4.15 15.01 -14.36
CA ILE A 197 3.22 14.37 -15.30
C ILE A 197 2.06 15.30 -15.62
N MET A 198 1.49 15.97 -14.61
CA MET A 198 0.42 16.95 -14.82
C MET A 198 0.89 18.11 -15.72
N ALA A 199 2.09 18.63 -15.49
CA ALA A 199 2.65 19.69 -16.31
C ALA A 199 2.90 19.24 -17.75
N GLU A 200 3.41 18.02 -17.93
CA GLU A 200 3.67 17.44 -19.25
C GLU A 200 2.38 17.26 -20.08
N GLU A 201 1.31 16.79 -19.45
CA GLU A 201 0.00 16.57 -20.09
C GLU A 201 -0.92 17.80 -20.07
N GLY A 202 -0.46 18.92 -19.53
CA GLY A 202 -1.22 20.17 -19.48
C GLY A 202 -2.42 20.17 -18.51
N VAL A 203 -2.42 19.28 -17.51
CA VAL A 203 -3.47 19.16 -16.50
C VAL A 203 -3.43 20.33 -15.53
N LYS A 204 -4.58 20.98 -15.32
CA LYS A 204 -4.77 21.98 -14.26
C LYS A 204 -5.69 21.46 -13.18
N GLU A 205 -5.26 21.53 -11.92
CA GLU A 205 -6.04 21.05 -10.76
C GLU A 205 -7.46 21.64 -10.73
N GLU A 206 -7.59 22.95 -10.92
CA GLU A 206 -8.89 23.63 -10.89
C GLU A 206 -9.83 23.15 -12.00
N GLU A 207 -9.31 22.76 -13.17
CA GLU A 207 -10.13 22.20 -14.25
C GLU A 207 -10.63 20.79 -13.86
N VAL A 208 -9.78 19.97 -13.22
CA VAL A 208 -10.18 18.67 -12.66
C VAL A 208 -11.25 18.81 -11.58
N PHE A 209 -11.12 19.78 -10.67
CA PHE A 209 -12.12 19.98 -9.60
C PHE A 209 -13.48 20.46 -10.13
N ARG A 210 -13.50 21.21 -11.25
CA ARG A 210 -14.73 21.74 -11.84
C ARG A 210 -15.38 20.81 -12.85
N GLN A 211 -14.57 20.15 -13.67
CA GLN A 211 -15.01 19.40 -14.85
C GLN A 211 -14.88 17.89 -14.64
N GLY A 212 -14.17 17.45 -13.60
CA GLY A 212 -13.96 16.04 -13.29
C GLY A 212 -13.27 15.32 -14.46
N PRO A 213 -13.89 14.26 -15.02
CA PRO A 213 -13.30 13.50 -16.12
C PRO A 213 -13.15 14.31 -17.42
N ASP A 214 -13.86 15.42 -17.60
CA ASP A 214 -13.77 16.22 -18.84
C ASP A 214 -12.57 17.20 -18.84
N ALA A 215 -11.77 17.22 -17.76
CA ALA A 215 -10.61 18.08 -17.65
C ALA A 215 -9.51 17.70 -18.67
N PRO A 216 -9.01 18.66 -19.48
CA PRO A 216 -7.99 18.37 -20.50
C PRO A 216 -6.73 17.70 -19.93
N GLY A 217 -6.23 16.66 -20.61
CA GLY A 217 -5.00 15.95 -20.28
C GLY A 217 -5.10 14.97 -19.10
N LEU A 218 -6.24 14.91 -18.40
CA LEU A 218 -6.36 14.11 -17.17
C LEU A 218 -6.17 12.61 -17.44
N GLN A 219 -6.82 12.06 -18.47
CA GLN A 219 -6.71 10.65 -18.83
C GLN A 219 -5.28 10.30 -19.27
N ASP A 220 -4.61 11.19 -20.00
CA ASP A 220 -3.22 10.98 -20.44
C ASP A 220 -2.24 11.00 -19.25
N ALA A 221 -2.47 11.89 -18.27
CA ALA A 221 -1.70 11.92 -17.02
C ALA A 221 -1.94 10.64 -16.19
N VAL A 222 -3.20 10.21 -16.08
CA VAL A 222 -3.56 8.95 -15.40
C VAL A 222 -2.96 7.75 -16.12
N PHE A 223 -2.94 7.73 -17.45
CA PHE A 223 -2.30 6.70 -18.27
C PHE A 223 -0.80 6.58 -17.97
N LYS A 224 -0.07 7.71 -17.91
CA LYS A 224 1.37 7.69 -17.59
C LYS A 224 1.65 7.15 -16.18
N VAL A 225 0.88 7.60 -15.19
CA VAL A 225 1.03 7.10 -13.81
C VAL A 225 0.64 5.62 -13.71
N ALA A 226 -0.42 5.20 -14.41
CA ALA A 226 -0.84 3.79 -14.48
C ALA A 226 0.19 2.90 -15.17
N THR A 227 0.85 3.41 -16.22
CA THR A 227 1.93 2.71 -16.92
C THR A 227 3.06 2.38 -15.96
N ARG A 228 3.48 3.35 -15.11
CA ARG A 228 4.53 3.09 -14.12
C ARG A 228 4.16 2.00 -13.11
N ALA A 229 2.92 1.98 -12.64
CA ALA A 229 2.43 0.91 -11.77
C ALA A 229 2.44 -0.45 -12.48
N ASN A 230 2.06 -0.49 -13.76
CA ASN A 230 2.08 -1.69 -14.58
C ASN A 230 3.51 -2.20 -14.83
N ASP A 231 4.46 -1.30 -15.09
CA ASP A 231 5.88 -1.67 -15.27
C ASP A 231 6.42 -2.40 -14.04
N HIS A 232 6.12 -1.92 -12.84
CA HIS A 232 6.48 -2.62 -11.61
C HIS A 232 5.87 -4.03 -11.50
N LEU A 233 4.61 -4.20 -11.92
CA LEU A 233 3.96 -5.51 -11.91
C LEU A 233 4.60 -6.45 -12.94
N ILE A 234 4.92 -5.96 -14.14
CA ILE A 234 5.65 -6.70 -15.17
C ILE A 234 7.02 -7.13 -14.64
N THR A 235 7.77 -6.20 -14.05
CA THR A 235 9.08 -6.51 -13.45
C THR A 235 8.94 -7.60 -12.37
N ALA A 236 7.97 -7.49 -11.47
CA ALA A 236 7.75 -8.51 -10.44
C ALA A 236 7.36 -9.88 -11.04
N GLN A 237 6.56 -9.91 -12.11
CA GLN A 237 6.20 -11.12 -12.84
C GLN A 237 7.41 -11.78 -13.50
N GLU A 238 8.26 -10.99 -14.17
CA GLU A 238 9.48 -11.47 -14.82
C GLU A 238 10.48 -11.98 -13.80
N MET A 239 10.70 -11.25 -12.71
CA MET A 239 11.52 -11.67 -11.58
C MET A 239 11.03 -13.00 -11.02
N LEU A 240 9.74 -13.13 -10.68
CA LEU A 240 9.20 -14.37 -10.13
C LEU A 240 9.38 -15.55 -11.09
N LYS A 241 9.24 -15.33 -12.40
CA LYS A 241 9.47 -16.35 -13.43
C LYS A 241 10.94 -16.81 -13.45
N ARG A 242 11.90 -15.89 -13.41
CA ARG A 242 13.34 -16.19 -13.37
C ARG A 242 13.71 -16.94 -12.09
N LEU A 243 13.25 -16.44 -10.94
CA LEU A 243 13.50 -17.05 -9.63
C LEU A 243 13.00 -18.50 -9.57
N ARG A 244 11.86 -18.80 -10.22
CA ARG A 244 11.36 -20.18 -10.34
C ARG A 244 12.12 -21.06 -11.30
N ALA A 245 12.77 -20.48 -12.30
CA ALA A 245 13.64 -21.20 -13.22
C ALA A 245 15.02 -21.52 -12.63
N GLY A 246 15.30 -21.12 -11.38
CA GLY A 246 16.64 -21.26 -10.77
C GLY A 246 17.60 -20.13 -11.17
N GLU A 247 17.12 -19.13 -11.90
CA GLU A 247 17.92 -17.99 -12.35
C GLU A 247 17.97 -16.89 -11.29
N ASP A 248 18.99 -16.04 -11.32
CA ASP A 248 19.01 -14.80 -10.55
C ASP A 248 17.84 -13.88 -10.96
N ALA A 249 17.36 -13.06 -10.01
CA ALA A 249 16.27 -12.10 -10.20
C ALA A 249 16.50 -11.18 -11.41
N GLY A 250 17.77 -10.97 -11.78
CA GLY A 250 18.21 -10.11 -12.87
C GLY A 250 18.91 -8.89 -12.26
N HIS A 251 20.22 -8.79 -12.41
CA HIS A 251 20.99 -7.67 -11.88
C HIS A 251 20.79 -6.39 -12.72
N GLU A 252 19.71 -5.65 -12.46
CA GLU A 252 19.55 -4.22 -12.82
C GLU A 252 18.71 -3.41 -11.80
N PHE A 253 18.29 -4.01 -10.69
CA PHE A 253 17.35 -3.35 -9.78
C PHE A 253 18.08 -2.51 -8.72
N GLU A 254 18.17 -1.21 -8.97
CA GLU A 254 18.75 -0.18 -8.11
C GLU A 254 18.11 -0.15 -6.71
N HIS A 255 18.63 -0.91 -5.74
CA HIS A 255 18.48 -0.62 -4.30
C HIS A 255 19.73 -1.09 -3.54
N GLU A 256 20.84 -0.38 -3.70
CA GLU A 256 21.94 -0.46 -2.75
C GLU A 256 21.56 0.29 -1.46
N GLY A 257 21.43 -0.44 -0.34
CA GLY A 257 21.80 0.13 0.96
C GLY A 257 20.70 0.54 1.94
N GLU A 258 19.58 -0.19 2.07
CA GLU A 258 18.73 -0.05 3.26
C GLU A 258 19.19 -1.00 4.38
N GLY A 259 19.92 -0.47 5.36
CA GLY A 259 20.52 -1.22 6.49
C GLY A 259 19.53 -1.91 7.46
N ALA A 260 18.25 -2.00 7.10
CA ALA A 260 17.22 -2.74 7.83
C ALA A 260 16.98 -4.15 7.26
N HIS A 261 17.48 -4.44 6.05
CA HIS A 261 17.50 -5.78 5.50
C HIS A 261 18.77 -6.51 5.97
N VAL A 262 18.60 -7.63 6.66
CA VAL A 262 19.70 -8.48 7.12
C VAL A 262 19.53 -9.83 6.45
N TYR A 263 20.45 -10.14 5.54
CA TYR A 263 20.43 -11.38 4.77
C TYR A 263 21.54 -12.32 5.24
N GLU A 264 21.26 -13.62 5.27
CA GLU A 264 22.29 -14.66 5.32
C GLU A 264 22.47 -15.22 3.91
N ALA A 265 23.63 -15.81 3.59
CA ALA A 265 23.85 -16.38 2.26
C ALA A 265 22.95 -17.61 2.06
N GLU A 266 21.97 -17.52 1.15
CA GLU A 266 20.97 -18.57 0.91
C GLU A 266 21.43 -19.59 -0.14
N GLY A 267 21.13 -20.88 0.09
CA GLY A 267 21.26 -21.93 -0.91
C GLY A 267 20.00 -22.06 -1.77
N GLU A 268 20.11 -22.68 -2.96
CA GLU A 268 19.01 -22.82 -3.94
C GLU A 268 17.74 -23.50 -3.36
N SER A 269 17.91 -24.44 -2.43
CA SER A 269 16.78 -25.12 -1.75
C SER A 269 16.00 -24.22 -0.77
N ASP A 270 16.66 -23.21 -0.22
CA ASP A 270 16.05 -22.28 0.72
C ASP A 270 15.25 -21.21 -0.04
N ARG A 271 15.75 -20.78 -1.21
CA ARG A 271 15.07 -19.84 -2.10
C ARG A 271 13.68 -20.30 -2.56
N ALA A 272 13.58 -21.54 -3.06
CA ALA A 272 12.29 -22.08 -3.51
C ALA A 272 11.28 -22.23 -2.35
N ARG A 273 11.78 -22.60 -1.16
CA ARG A 273 10.98 -22.71 0.06
C ARG A 273 10.46 -21.35 0.51
N ASP A 274 11.32 -20.34 0.49
CA ASP A 274 10.98 -18.98 0.90
C ASP A 274 10.01 -18.33 -0.08
N LEU A 275 10.20 -18.52 -1.39
CA LEU A 275 9.23 -18.11 -2.41
C LEU A 275 7.86 -18.71 -2.14
N HIS A 276 7.77 -20.01 -1.89
CA HIS A 276 6.49 -20.67 -1.60
C HIS A 276 5.84 -20.13 -0.31
N ARG A 277 6.63 -19.92 0.76
CA ARG A 277 6.13 -19.39 2.04
C ARG A 277 5.70 -17.92 1.94
N GLY A 278 6.44 -17.11 1.18
CA GLY A 278 6.22 -15.67 1.00
C GLY A 278 5.16 -15.34 -0.05
N PHE A 279 4.85 -16.26 -0.98
CA PHE A 279 3.97 -16.01 -2.12
C PHE A 279 2.60 -15.42 -1.73
N ARG A 280 2.05 -15.84 -0.58
CA ARG A 280 0.75 -15.35 -0.08
C ARG A 280 0.75 -13.85 0.20
N VAL A 281 1.89 -13.25 0.52
CA VAL A 281 2.05 -11.80 0.69
C VAL A 281 2.04 -11.10 -0.67
N LEU A 282 2.63 -11.73 -1.69
CA LEU A 282 2.71 -11.20 -3.06
C LEU A 282 1.35 -11.16 -3.78
N LEU A 283 0.31 -11.81 -3.24
CA LEU A 283 -1.06 -11.75 -3.77
C LEU A 283 -1.66 -10.33 -3.83
N GLU A 284 -1.06 -9.34 -3.16
CA GLU A 284 -1.39 -7.91 -3.31
C GLU A 284 -1.26 -7.43 -4.76
N ALA A 285 -0.45 -8.09 -5.59
CA ALA A 285 -0.36 -7.81 -7.03
C ALA A 285 -1.71 -8.02 -7.75
N ALA A 286 -2.48 -9.06 -7.40
CA ALA A 286 -3.67 -9.43 -8.16
C ALA A 286 -4.77 -8.36 -8.16
N PRO A 287 -5.15 -7.73 -7.02
CA PRO A 287 -6.06 -6.59 -7.03
C PRO A 287 -5.49 -5.33 -7.72
N ALA A 288 -4.18 -5.11 -7.66
CA ALA A 288 -3.53 -4.00 -8.34
C ALA A 288 -3.64 -4.15 -9.87
N THR A 289 -3.19 -5.30 -10.41
CA THR A 289 -3.34 -5.67 -11.83
C THR A 289 -4.80 -5.55 -12.27
N TYR A 290 -5.73 -6.11 -11.49
CA TYR A 290 -7.15 -6.08 -11.86
C TYR A 290 -7.77 -4.67 -11.83
N PHE A 291 -7.21 -3.74 -11.06
CA PHE A 291 -7.64 -2.34 -11.15
C PHE A 291 -7.08 -1.66 -12.39
N LEU A 292 -5.80 -1.83 -12.71
CA LEU A 292 -5.18 -1.23 -13.88
C LEU A 292 -5.87 -1.67 -15.18
N GLU A 293 -6.20 -2.95 -15.34
CA GLU A 293 -6.96 -3.43 -16.51
C GLU A 293 -8.35 -2.80 -16.64
N ARG A 294 -9.00 -2.49 -15.51
CA ARG A 294 -10.32 -1.83 -15.52
C ARG A 294 -10.22 -0.34 -15.76
N LEU A 295 -9.12 0.26 -15.31
CA LEU A 295 -8.78 1.65 -15.62
C LEU A 295 -8.51 1.80 -17.12
N GLU A 296 -7.74 0.88 -17.71
CA GLU A 296 -7.53 0.79 -19.16
C GLU A 296 -8.85 0.61 -19.93
N GLN A 297 -9.73 -0.31 -19.50
CA GLN A 297 -11.07 -0.49 -20.08
C GLN A 297 -11.94 0.77 -19.98
N ALA A 298 -11.67 1.64 -19.01
CA ALA A 298 -12.32 2.93 -18.83
C ALA A 298 -11.59 4.05 -19.60
N ASN A 299 -10.67 3.72 -20.51
CA ASN A 299 -9.83 4.67 -21.24
C ASN A 299 -9.08 5.62 -20.28
N PHE A 300 -8.57 5.07 -19.19
CA PHE A 300 -7.84 5.78 -18.14
C PHE A 300 -8.63 6.91 -17.46
N ASP A 301 -9.97 6.90 -17.57
CA ASP A 301 -10.85 7.74 -16.76
C ASP A 301 -11.01 7.12 -15.35
N PRO A 302 -10.43 7.74 -14.29
CA PRO A 302 -10.53 7.21 -12.94
C PRO A 302 -11.93 7.35 -12.33
N PHE A 303 -12.81 8.20 -12.88
CA PHE A 303 -14.20 8.38 -12.44
C PHE A 303 -15.14 7.29 -12.98
N ALA A 304 -14.79 6.67 -14.11
CA ALA A 304 -15.59 5.63 -14.76
C ALA A 304 -15.28 4.20 -14.26
N VAL A 305 -14.27 4.01 -13.41
CA VAL A 305 -13.87 2.68 -12.93
C VAL A 305 -14.93 2.09 -11.99
N LYS A 306 -15.64 1.08 -12.48
CA LYS A 306 -16.65 0.34 -11.70
C LYS A 306 -16.02 -0.39 -10.50
N PRO A 307 -16.78 -0.77 -9.46
CA PRO A 307 -16.29 -1.64 -8.40
C PRO A 307 -15.82 -3.01 -8.90
N ALA A 308 -14.91 -3.67 -8.17
CA ALA A 308 -14.26 -4.92 -8.59
C ALA A 308 -15.23 -6.11 -8.77
N GLY A 309 -16.38 -6.08 -8.11
CA GLY A 309 -17.41 -7.10 -8.24
C GLY A 309 -16.90 -8.51 -7.86
N TRP A 310 -17.52 -9.54 -8.45
CA TRP A 310 -17.27 -10.94 -8.12
C TRP A 310 -16.01 -11.53 -8.78
N ARG A 311 -15.45 -10.89 -9.82
CA ARG A 311 -14.30 -11.40 -10.56
C ARG A 311 -12.99 -11.30 -9.78
N LEU A 312 -12.86 -10.31 -8.89
CA LEU A 312 -11.65 -10.15 -8.08
C LEU A 312 -11.37 -11.35 -7.17
N PRO A 313 -12.32 -11.87 -6.37
CA PRO A 313 -12.13 -13.12 -5.63
C PRO A 313 -11.62 -14.29 -6.48
N TRP A 314 -12.16 -14.44 -7.70
CA TRP A 314 -11.74 -15.51 -8.62
C TRP A 314 -10.31 -15.30 -9.11
N ARG A 315 -9.90 -14.06 -9.40
CA ARG A 315 -8.52 -13.74 -9.79
C ARG A 315 -7.52 -13.96 -8.67
N VAL A 316 -7.83 -13.54 -7.44
CA VAL A 316 -6.97 -13.82 -6.28
C VAL A 316 -6.82 -15.33 -6.06
N TRP A 317 -7.90 -16.09 -6.21
CA TRP A 317 -7.85 -17.55 -6.13
C TRP A 317 -7.02 -18.17 -7.27
N GLN A 318 -7.15 -17.67 -8.50
CA GLN A 318 -6.38 -18.16 -9.64
C GLN A 318 -4.87 -17.87 -9.48
N ALA A 319 -4.53 -16.65 -9.07
CA ALA A 319 -3.18 -16.22 -8.74
C ALA A 319 -2.57 -17.14 -7.66
N LEU A 320 -3.31 -17.41 -6.58
CA LEU A 320 -2.87 -18.36 -5.55
C LEU A 320 -2.71 -19.79 -6.08
N SER A 321 -3.66 -20.29 -6.87
CA SER A 321 -3.69 -21.70 -7.29
C SER A 321 -2.59 -22.04 -8.29
N LYS A 322 -2.22 -21.08 -9.14
CA LYS A 322 -1.11 -21.22 -10.10
C LYS A 322 0.20 -20.65 -9.53
N GLU A 323 0.13 -20.08 -8.35
CA GLU A 323 1.12 -19.18 -7.77
C GLU A 323 1.64 -18.13 -8.78
N GLN A 324 0.80 -17.52 -9.59
CA GLN A 324 1.20 -16.51 -10.59
C GLN A 324 0.74 -15.10 -10.16
N LEU A 325 1.54 -14.08 -10.48
CA LEU A 325 1.20 -12.67 -10.28
C LEU A 325 0.44 -12.11 -11.48
#